data_AF-A0AAE7EBG5-F1
#
_entry.id   AF-A0AAE7EBG5-F1
#
_cell.length_a   1.000
_cell.length_b   1.000
_cell.length_c   1.000
_cell.angle_alpha   90.00
_cell.angle_beta   90.00
_cell.angle_gamma   90.00
#
_symmetry.space_group_name_H-M   'P 1'
#
loop_
_entity.id
_entity.type
_entity.pdbx_description
1 polymer ?
#
loop_
_entity_poly.entity_id
_entity_poly.type
_entity_poly.pdbx_seq_one_letter_code
_entity_poly.pdbx_strand_id
1 'polypeptide(L)'
;MENARESVNLIKQDYGNNVGLINNATGKYLGIIEDAAEWVSNFTTTKDVLNAYSIKQLSKDTIIITHSAGNEDIFKANKINKEIGVKTPYNLISVGSPKSATDLKQSTKNVGANFITQINHKNDPVANGWLNKDASYEFDIKEPFKHSFKTYYPIIQNLLPKSITNETK
;
A
#
# COMPACT_ATOMS: atom_id res chain seq x y z
N MET A 1 0.82 -4.10 19.00
CA MET A 1 1.06 -4.78 17.71
C MET A 1 -0.08 -4.35 16.81
N GLU A 2 0.18 -3.93 15.57
CA GLU A 2 -0.90 -3.65 14.63
C GLU A 2 -1.31 -4.97 13.98
N ASN A 3 -2.61 -5.27 14.01
CA ASN A 3 -3.17 -6.45 13.37
C ASN A 3 -3.77 -6.02 12.02
N ALA A 4 -3.51 -6.77 10.94
CA ALA A 4 -4.10 -6.47 9.63
C ALA A 4 -5.63 -6.38 9.70
N ARG A 5 -6.26 -7.15 10.60
CA ARG A 5 -7.70 -7.08 10.88
C ARG A 5 -8.13 -5.73 11.46
N GLU A 6 -7.34 -5.10 12.31
CA GLU A 6 -7.67 -3.77 12.86
C GLU A 6 -7.65 -2.70 11.77
N SER A 7 -6.65 -2.70 10.89
CA SER A 7 -6.57 -1.77 9.76
C SER A 7 -7.71 -2.00 8.74
N VAL A 8 -8.06 -3.27 8.48
CA VAL A 8 -9.21 -3.62 7.64
C VAL A 8 -10.52 -3.15 8.27
N ASN A 9 -10.71 -3.35 9.57
CA ASN A 9 -11.91 -2.92 10.28
C ASN A 9 -12.07 -1.40 10.26
N LEU A 10 -10.98 -0.64 10.41
CA LEU A 10 -11.00 0.83 10.30
C LEU A 10 -11.49 1.30 8.93
N ILE A 11 -11.02 0.69 7.84
CA ILE A 11 -11.48 1.07 6.49
C ILE A 11 -12.92 0.61 6.24
N LYS A 12 -13.27 -0.62 6.64
CA LYS A 12 -14.62 -1.15 6.45
C LYS A 12 -15.69 -0.40 7.22
N GLN A 13 -15.37 0.09 8.43
CA GLN A 13 -16.29 0.87 9.24
C GLN A 13 -16.79 2.12 8.51
N ASP A 14 -15.89 2.79 7.76
CA ASP A 14 -16.19 4.07 7.13
C ASP A 14 -16.62 3.94 5.65
N TYR A 15 -16.11 2.93 4.94
CA TYR A 15 -16.24 2.83 3.46
C TYR A 15 -16.85 1.52 2.94
N GLY A 16 -17.25 0.60 3.83
CA GLY A 16 -17.86 -0.67 3.44
C GLY A 16 -16.96 -1.53 2.53
N ASN A 17 -17.53 -2.12 1.47
CA ASN A 17 -16.81 -2.98 0.52
C ASN A 17 -16.25 -2.22 -0.69
N ASN A 18 -16.38 -0.89 -0.75
CA ASN A 18 -16.00 -0.09 -1.91
C ASN A 18 -14.49 0.23 -1.96
N VAL A 19 -13.75 -0.11 -0.89
CA VAL A 19 -12.31 0.12 -0.75
C VAL A 19 -11.60 -1.20 -0.44
N GLY A 20 -10.61 -1.55 -1.25
CA GLY A 20 -9.72 -2.68 -1.00
C GLY A 20 -8.51 -2.26 -0.18
N LEU A 21 -8.07 -3.09 0.77
CA LEU A 21 -6.86 -2.87 1.56
C LEU A 21 -5.91 -4.05 1.39
N ILE A 22 -4.68 -3.77 0.93
CA ILE A 22 -3.55 -4.70 0.97
C ILE A 22 -2.64 -4.23 2.09
N ASN A 23 -2.74 -4.90 3.24
CA ASN A 23 -1.96 -4.59 4.42
C ASN A 23 -1.15 -5.82 4.82
N ASN A 24 0.17 -5.65 4.93
CA ASN A 24 1.00 -6.63 5.62
C ASN A 24 1.16 -6.16 7.06
N ALA A 25 0.66 -6.95 8.02
CA ALA A 25 0.81 -6.65 9.44
C ALA A 25 1.88 -7.56 10.03
N THR A 26 3.07 -7.00 10.24
CA THR A 26 4.21 -7.72 10.82
C THR A 26 4.77 -6.96 12.02
N GLY A 27 5.27 -7.72 13.00
CA GLY A 27 5.56 -7.24 14.36
C GLY A 27 6.74 -6.27 14.46
N LYS A 28 6.70 -5.43 15.51
CA LYS A 28 7.47 -4.19 15.77
C LYS A 28 9.00 -4.22 15.56
N TYR A 29 9.66 -5.39 15.44
CA TYR A 29 11.13 -5.48 15.31
C TYR A 29 11.63 -6.60 14.38
N LEU A 30 11.00 -7.78 14.35
CA LEU A 30 11.38 -8.90 13.46
C LEU A 30 10.69 -8.83 12.09
N GLY A 31 9.49 -8.24 12.03
CA GLY A 31 8.69 -8.14 10.80
C GLY A 31 9.33 -7.27 9.73
N ILE A 32 10.01 -6.19 10.12
CA ILE A 32 10.68 -5.27 9.18
C ILE A 32 11.88 -5.95 8.52
N ILE A 33 12.54 -6.90 9.20
CA ILE A 33 13.70 -7.64 8.66
C ILE A 33 13.25 -8.78 7.75
N GLU A 34 12.19 -9.52 8.11
CA GLU A 34 11.57 -10.52 7.25
C GLU A 34 10.95 -9.88 5.99
N ASP A 35 10.26 -8.75 6.14
CA ASP A 35 9.73 -7.96 5.02
C ASP A 35 10.87 -7.39 4.16
N ALA A 36 12.02 -7.00 4.75
CA ALA A 36 13.19 -6.60 3.99
C ALA A 36 13.78 -7.71 3.13
N ALA A 37 13.71 -8.97 3.57
CA ALA A 37 14.09 -10.11 2.73
C ALA A 37 13.11 -10.28 1.55
N GLU A 38 11.80 -10.05 1.75
CA GLU A 38 10.82 -10.01 0.65
C GLU A 38 11.03 -8.82 -0.31
N TRP A 39 11.47 -7.66 0.19
CA TRP A 39 11.77 -6.47 -0.60
C TRP A 39 13.00 -6.63 -1.50
N VAL A 40 14.03 -7.33 -0.99
CA VAL A 40 15.30 -7.54 -1.69
C VAL A 40 15.23 -8.76 -2.62
N SER A 41 14.28 -9.65 -2.38
CA SER A 41 13.97 -10.80 -3.25
C SER A 41 13.32 -10.36 -4.57
N ASN A 42 14.07 -10.51 -5.68
CA ASN A 42 13.56 -10.34 -7.05
C ASN A 42 12.70 -11.52 -7.54
N PHE A 43 12.44 -12.52 -6.70
CA PHE A 43 11.71 -13.72 -7.09
C PHE A 43 10.20 -13.49 -7.01
N THR A 44 9.50 -13.91 -8.07
CA THR A 44 8.04 -13.97 -8.09
C THR A 44 7.56 -15.11 -7.22
N THR A 45 6.71 -14.81 -6.23
CA THR A 45 6.13 -15.81 -5.33
C THR A 45 4.70 -16.19 -5.75
N THR A 46 4.17 -17.30 -5.22
CA THR A 46 2.77 -17.68 -5.41
C THR A 46 1.80 -16.59 -4.91
N LYS A 47 2.16 -15.90 -3.82
CA LYS A 47 1.39 -14.77 -3.28
C LYS A 47 1.25 -13.65 -4.31
N ASP A 48 2.34 -13.30 -5.00
CA ASP A 48 2.34 -12.25 -6.02
C ASP A 48 1.42 -12.60 -7.20
N VAL A 49 1.44 -13.87 -7.64
CA VAL A 49 0.55 -14.37 -8.71
C VAL A 49 -0.91 -14.32 -8.28
N LEU A 50 -1.23 -14.73 -7.05
CA LEU A 50 -2.59 -14.66 -6.51
C LEU A 50 -3.08 -13.22 -6.38
N ASN A 51 -2.22 -12.29 -5.95
CA ASN A 51 -2.53 -10.86 -5.92
C ASN A 51 -2.81 -10.34 -7.33
N ALA A 52 -1.95 -10.65 -8.31
CA ALA A 52 -2.13 -10.24 -9.71
C ALA A 52 -3.48 -10.74 -10.27
N TYR A 53 -3.83 -12.00 -9.99
CA TYR A 53 -5.11 -12.60 -10.39
C TYR A 53 -6.31 -11.96 -9.69
N SER A 54 -6.19 -11.63 -8.40
CA SER A 54 -7.27 -11.00 -7.62
C SER A 54 -7.53 -9.58 -8.12
N ILE A 55 -6.47 -8.80 -8.35
CA ILE A 55 -6.57 -7.41 -8.84
C ILE A 55 -7.22 -7.35 -10.23
N LYS A 56 -6.96 -8.34 -11.08
CA LYS A 56 -7.60 -8.46 -12.40
C LYS A 56 -9.14 -8.52 -12.33
N GLN A 57 -9.69 -9.03 -11.24
CA GLN A 57 -11.14 -9.19 -11.07
C GLN A 57 -11.82 -7.94 -10.51
N LEU A 58 -11.06 -6.90 -10.15
CA LEU A 58 -11.61 -5.68 -9.57
C LEU A 58 -12.25 -4.78 -10.62
N SER A 59 -13.21 -3.97 -10.18
CA SER A 59 -13.81 -2.94 -11.02
C SER A 59 -12.82 -1.79 -11.28
N LYS A 60 -12.95 -1.13 -12.43
CA LYS A 60 -12.06 -0.03 -12.84
C LYS A 60 -11.99 1.14 -11.83
N ASP A 61 -13.06 1.33 -11.06
CA ASP A 61 -13.22 2.45 -10.12
C ASP A 61 -12.77 2.07 -8.70
N THR A 62 -12.35 0.81 -8.48
CA THR A 62 -11.90 0.34 -7.16
C THR A 62 -10.68 1.12 -6.69
N ILE A 63 -10.75 1.63 -5.46
CA ILE A 63 -9.61 2.20 -4.76
C ILE A 63 -8.92 1.10 -3.95
N ILE A 64 -7.65 0.88 -4.25
CA ILE A 64 -6.76 0.00 -3.49
C ILE A 64 -5.86 0.87 -2.63
N ILE A 65 -5.89 0.62 -1.33
CA ILE A 65 -4.96 1.21 -0.38
C ILE A 65 -3.92 0.16 -0.03
N THR A 66 -2.64 0.49 -0.15
CA THR A 66 -1.53 -0.40 0.22
C THR A 66 -0.75 0.19 1.36
N HIS A 67 -0.39 -0.64 2.33
CA HIS A 67 0.35 -0.23 3.52
C HIS A 67 1.63 -1.04 3.69
N SER A 68 2.73 -0.38 4.06
CA SER A 68 4.02 -1.03 4.34
C SER A 68 4.45 -1.95 3.19
N ALA A 69 4.79 -3.22 3.47
CA ALA A 69 5.14 -4.22 2.48
C ALA A 69 4.02 -4.53 1.46
N GLY A 70 2.76 -4.19 1.74
CA GLY A 70 1.68 -4.26 0.75
C GLY A 70 1.95 -3.40 -0.50
N ASN A 71 2.81 -2.38 -0.40
CA ASN A 71 3.28 -1.60 -1.55
C ASN A 71 4.23 -2.40 -2.46
N GLU A 72 5.00 -3.34 -1.90
CA GLU A 72 5.81 -4.25 -2.70
C GLU A 72 4.92 -5.31 -3.37
N ASP A 73 3.92 -5.82 -2.65
CA ASP A 73 2.96 -6.80 -3.19
C ASP A 73 2.23 -6.24 -4.44
N ILE A 74 1.73 -5.00 -4.38
CA ILE A 74 1.07 -4.38 -5.55
C ILE A 74 2.07 -4.10 -6.68
N PHE A 75 3.31 -3.74 -6.36
CA PHE A 75 4.35 -3.51 -7.34
C PHE A 75 4.71 -4.78 -8.11
N LYS A 76 4.87 -5.91 -7.41
CA LYS A 76 5.13 -7.23 -8.01
C LYS A 76 3.92 -7.75 -8.79
N ALA A 77 2.71 -7.60 -8.26
CA ALA A 77 1.49 -7.96 -8.98
C ALA A 77 1.34 -7.19 -10.31
N ASN A 78 1.63 -5.89 -10.31
CA ASN A 78 1.64 -5.07 -11.53
C ASN A 78 2.72 -5.52 -12.52
N LYS A 79 3.90 -5.90 -12.04
CA LYS A 79 4.98 -6.44 -12.89
C LYS A 79 4.50 -7.71 -13.61
N ILE A 80 3.87 -8.65 -12.89
CA ILE A 80 3.30 -9.87 -13.46
C ILE A 80 2.23 -9.53 -14.50
N ASN A 81 1.23 -8.70 -14.14
CA ASN A 81 0.15 -8.32 -15.05
C ASN A 81 0.66 -7.64 -16.32
N LYS A 82 1.71 -6.81 -16.21
CA LYS A 82 2.39 -6.23 -17.37
C LYS A 82 3.05 -7.29 -18.24
N GLU A 83 3.80 -8.23 -17.66
CA GLU A 83 4.51 -9.30 -18.38
C GLU A 83 3.54 -10.20 -19.16
N ILE A 84 2.37 -10.51 -18.59
CA ILE A 84 1.34 -11.32 -19.26
C ILE A 84 0.39 -10.50 -20.16
N GLY A 85 0.62 -9.19 -20.32
CA GLY A 85 -0.17 -8.32 -21.20
C GLY A 85 -1.58 -8.00 -20.70
N VAL A 86 -1.87 -8.16 -19.41
CA VAL A 86 -3.18 -7.91 -18.82
C VAL A 86 -3.29 -6.47 -18.31
N LYS A 87 -4.39 -5.80 -18.65
CA LYS A 87 -4.77 -4.52 -18.04
C LYS A 87 -5.61 -4.75 -16.78
N THR A 88 -5.30 -4.00 -15.75
CA THR A 88 -5.99 -4.03 -14.46
C THR A 88 -6.24 -2.59 -14.01
N PRO A 89 -7.29 -1.93 -14.51
CA PRO A 89 -7.59 -0.57 -14.11
C PRO A 89 -8.08 -0.56 -12.65
N TYR A 90 -7.43 0.24 -11.81
CA TYR A 90 -7.81 0.54 -10.43
C TYR A 90 -7.17 1.88 -10.04
N ASN A 91 -7.52 2.39 -8.86
CA ASN A 91 -6.92 3.60 -8.29
C ASN A 91 -6.06 3.24 -7.06
N LEU A 92 -4.79 3.65 -7.03
CA LEU A 92 -3.84 3.31 -5.96
C LEU A 92 -3.60 4.48 -5.00
N ILE A 93 -3.73 4.21 -3.70
CA ILE A 93 -3.21 5.06 -2.62
C ILE A 93 -2.15 4.26 -1.86
N SER A 94 -0.90 4.73 -1.93
CA SER A 94 0.24 4.12 -1.24
C SER A 94 0.45 4.76 0.13
N VAL A 95 0.69 3.95 1.16
CA VAL A 95 0.83 4.42 2.54
C VAL A 95 2.03 3.76 3.22
N GLY A 96 2.86 4.54 3.92
CA GLY A 96 3.98 4.03 4.72
C GLY A 96 4.92 3.14 3.93
N SER A 97 5.22 3.52 2.70
CA SER A 97 5.77 2.60 1.69
C SER A 97 7.30 2.57 1.69
N PRO A 98 7.92 1.37 1.72
CA PRO A 98 9.36 1.24 1.45
C PRO A 98 9.70 1.43 -0.04
N LYS A 99 8.70 1.42 -0.92
CA LYS A 99 8.86 1.63 -2.36
C LYS A 99 8.61 3.09 -2.74
N SER A 100 9.40 3.58 -3.68
CA SER A 100 9.30 4.97 -4.16
C SER A 100 7.99 5.27 -4.88
N ALA A 101 7.49 6.50 -4.72
CA ALA A 101 6.32 7.00 -5.45
C ALA A 101 6.57 6.93 -6.96
N THR A 102 7.78 7.23 -7.41
CA THR A 102 8.19 7.17 -8.81
C THR A 102 8.01 5.76 -9.38
N ASP A 103 8.50 4.73 -8.68
CA ASP A 103 8.41 3.35 -9.14
C ASP A 103 6.98 2.82 -9.07
N LEU A 104 6.24 3.15 -8.02
CA LEU A 104 4.83 2.78 -7.89
C LEU A 104 3.98 3.43 -8.98
N LYS A 105 4.18 4.72 -9.25
CA LYS A 105 3.46 5.44 -10.32
C LYS A 105 3.73 4.82 -11.69
N GLN A 106 4.99 4.51 -12.00
CA GLN A 106 5.35 3.88 -13.26
C GLN A 106 4.79 2.46 -13.37
N SER A 107 4.89 1.66 -12.31
CA SER A 107 4.35 0.29 -12.25
C SER A 107 2.83 0.27 -12.45
N THR A 108 2.12 1.15 -11.75
CA THR A 108 0.66 1.32 -11.84
C THR A 108 0.23 1.75 -13.25
N LYS A 109 0.94 2.70 -13.86
CA LYS A 109 0.68 3.15 -15.24
C LYS A 109 0.83 2.01 -16.26
N ASN A 110 1.81 1.12 -16.08
CA ASN A 110 2.07 0.03 -17.04
C ASN A 110 0.86 -0.91 -17.22
N VAL A 111 0.07 -1.11 -16.16
CA VAL A 111 -1.13 -1.97 -16.18
C VAL A 111 -2.42 -1.21 -16.47
N GLY A 112 -2.34 0.09 -16.80
CA GLY A 112 -3.52 0.92 -17.08
C GLY A 112 -4.30 1.35 -15.83
N ALA A 113 -3.69 1.26 -14.65
CA ALA A 113 -4.23 1.80 -13.41
C ALA A 113 -3.81 3.26 -13.19
N ASN A 114 -4.42 3.89 -12.20
CA ASN A 114 -4.17 5.27 -11.80
C ASN A 114 -3.48 5.32 -10.43
N PHE A 115 -2.35 6.02 -10.34
CA PHE A 115 -1.69 6.30 -9.07
C PHE A 115 -2.20 7.64 -8.53
N ILE A 116 -2.95 7.61 -7.43
CA ILE A 116 -3.50 8.83 -6.81
C ILE A 116 -2.39 9.56 -6.05
N THR A 117 -1.80 8.89 -5.04
CA THR A 117 -0.82 9.52 -4.15
C THR A 117 -0.04 8.49 -3.34
N GLN A 118 1.05 8.95 -2.73
CA GLN A 118 1.77 8.24 -1.67
C GLN A 118 1.84 9.11 -0.41
N ILE A 119 1.54 8.50 0.74
CA ILE A 119 1.50 9.15 2.05
C ILE A 119 2.54 8.48 2.94
N ASN A 120 3.61 9.20 3.23
CA ASN A 120 4.70 8.76 4.10
C ASN A 120 4.88 9.74 5.26
N HIS A 121 5.33 9.24 6.41
CA HIS A 121 5.57 10.06 7.60
C HIS A 121 7.08 10.21 7.84
N LYS A 122 7.54 11.41 8.23
CA LYS A 122 8.97 11.69 8.48
C LYS A 122 9.65 10.82 9.55
N ASN A 123 8.85 10.34 10.49
CA ASN A 123 9.28 9.43 11.57
C ASN A 123 8.86 7.97 11.31
N ASP A 124 8.56 7.61 10.07
CA ASP A 124 8.36 6.23 9.66
C ASP A 124 9.68 5.64 9.14
N PRO A 125 10.29 4.68 9.86
CA PRO A 125 11.59 4.12 9.46
C PRO A 125 11.51 3.25 8.21
N VAL A 126 10.32 2.72 7.86
CA VAL A 126 10.12 1.92 6.64
C VAL A 126 10.00 2.84 5.44
N ALA A 127 9.19 3.88 5.56
CA ALA A 127 8.98 4.85 4.49
C ALA A 127 10.23 5.67 4.16
N ASN A 128 11.11 5.86 5.16
CA ASN A 128 12.37 6.60 5.05
C ASN A 128 13.59 5.67 4.97
N GLY A 129 13.35 4.40 4.64
CA GLY A 129 14.42 3.41 4.44
C GLY A 129 15.11 3.57 3.09
N TRP A 130 16.28 2.95 2.96
CA TRP A 130 17.13 2.98 1.76
C TRP A 130 16.49 2.46 0.47
N LEU A 131 15.39 1.70 0.57
CA LEU A 131 14.63 1.19 -0.58
C LEU A 131 13.73 2.25 -1.21
N ASN A 132 13.33 3.27 -0.43
CA ASN A 132 12.55 4.37 -0.94
C ASN A 132 13.49 5.46 -1.44
N LYS A 133 13.83 5.42 -2.73
CA LYS A 133 14.71 6.43 -3.35
C LYS A 133 14.14 7.85 -3.34
N ASP A 134 12.82 7.99 -3.14
CA ASP A 134 12.15 9.30 -3.03
C ASP A 134 12.12 9.80 -1.57
N ALA A 135 12.70 9.05 -0.62
CA ALA A 135 12.80 9.46 0.76
C ALA A 135 13.79 10.64 0.91
N SER A 136 13.31 11.73 1.50
CA SER A 136 14.12 12.91 1.78
C SER A 136 13.92 13.43 3.21
N TYR A 137 13.40 12.59 4.10
CA TYR A 137 13.02 13.00 5.45
C TYR A 137 14.19 12.79 6.41
N GLU A 138 14.53 13.83 7.16
CA GLU A 138 15.40 13.69 8.34
C GLU A 138 14.62 13.01 9.46
N PHE A 139 15.16 11.89 9.95
CA PHE A 139 14.54 11.11 11.00
C PHE A 139 14.71 11.81 12.36
N ASP A 140 13.61 12.20 13.00
CA ASP A 140 13.67 12.76 14.35
C ASP A 140 13.74 11.63 15.40
N ILE A 141 14.96 11.34 15.86
CA ILE A 141 15.23 10.31 16.87
C ILE A 141 14.56 10.57 18.23
N LYS A 142 14.03 11.77 18.47
CA LYS A 142 13.35 12.13 19.73
C LYS A 142 11.86 11.82 19.69
N GLU A 143 11.30 11.61 18.51
CA GLU A 143 9.89 11.30 18.32
C GLU A 143 9.67 9.79 18.14
N PRO A 144 8.52 9.24 18.60
CA PRO A 144 8.24 7.82 18.44
C PRO A 144 8.05 7.48 16.96
N PHE A 145 8.49 6.28 16.56
CA PHE A 145 8.26 5.75 15.22
C PHE A 145 6.78 5.74 14.84
N LYS A 146 6.46 6.16 13.63
CA LYS A 146 5.10 6.38 13.12
C LYS A 146 4.78 5.53 11.89
N HIS A 147 4.93 4.21 12.01
CA HIS A 147 4.67 3.29 10.90
C HIS A 147 3.26 2.68 10.87
N SER A 148 2.48 2.75 11.97
CA SER A 148 1.17 2.07 11.97
C SER A 148 0.19 2.69 10.98
N PHE A 149 -0.65 1.89 10.33
CA PHE A 149 -1.69 2.36 9.40
C PHE A 149 -2.61 3.42 10.05
N LYS A 150 -2.93 3.23 11.34
CA LYS A 150 -3.71 4.20 12.12
C LYS A 150 -3.12 5.62 12.13
N THR A 151 -1.79 5.76 12.05
CA THR A 151 -1.11 7.06 11.96
C THR A 151 -1.56 7.82 10.70
N TYR A 152 -1.71 7.08 9.60
CA TYR A 152 -1.99 7.62 8.28
C TYR A 152 -3.48 7.82 8.03
N TYR A 153 -4.32 7.10 8.77
CA TYR A 153 -5.77 7.05 8.57
C TYR A 153 -6.46 8.42 8.47
N PRO A 154 -6.16 9.42 9.31
CA PRO A 154 -6.79 10.75 9.19
C PRO A 154 -6.51 11.43 7.83
N ILE A 155 -5.33 11.21 7.25
CA ILE A 155 -4.97 11.76 5.94
C ILE A 155 -5.72 10.99 4.85
N ILE A 156 -5.78 9.66 4.96
CA ILE A 156 -6.52 8.79 4.02
C ILE A 156 -8.00 9.21 3.97
N GLN A 157 -8.63 9.46 5.12
CA GLN A 157 -10.03 9.87 5.18
C GLN A 157 -10.31 11.17 4.43
N ASN A 158 -9.36 12.11 4.42
CA ASN A 158 -9.51 13.37 3.69
C ASN A 158 -9.33 13.23 2.17
N LEU A 159 -8.73 12.12 1.70
CA LEU A 159 -8.49 11.84 0.28
C LEU A 159 -9.60 11.03 -0.37
N LEU A 160 -10.32 10.23 0.43
CA LEU A 160 -11.44 9.44 -0.06
C LEU A 160 -12.68 10.33 -0.17
N PRO A 161 -13.42 10.30 -1.30
CA PRO A 161 -14.65 11.05 -1.44
C PRO A 161 -15.64 10.69 -0.33
N LYS A 162 -16.22 11.69 0.32
CA LYS A 162 -17.32 11.51 1.29
C LYS A 162 -18.56 10.84 0.65
N SER A 163 -18.67 10.81 -0.67
CA SER A 163 -19.73 10.05 -1.36
C SER A 163 -19.50 8.53 -1.38
N ILE A 164 -18.31 8.05 -1.00
CA ILE A 164 -18.00 6.61 -0.82
C ILE A 164 -18.32 6.16 0.61
N THR A 165 -18.38 7.10 1.56
CA THR A 165 -18.84 6.78 2.92
C THR A 165 -20.31 6.40 2.85
N ASN A 166 -20.71 5.37 3.60
CA ASN A 166 -22.10 4.94 3.64
C ASN A 166 -23.01 6.15 3.90
N GLU A 167 -23.81 6.53 2.91
CA GLU A 167 -25.10 7.17 3.17
C GLU A 167 -25.98 6.12 3.85
N THR A 168 -25.74 5.90 5.14
CA THR A 168 -26.70 5.24 6.02
C THR A 168 -26.40 5.70 7.44
N LYS A 169 -27.25 6.64 7.86
CA LYS A 169 -27.61 7.07 9.21
C LYS A 169 -27.02 6.29 10.37
#